data_AF-A0A966EQ30-F1
#
_entry.id   AF-A0A966EQ30-F1
#
_cell.length_a   1.000
_cell.length_b   1.000
_cell.length_c   1.000
_cell.angle_alpha   90.00
_cell.angle_beta   90.00
_cell.angle_gamma   90.00
#
_symmetry.space_group_name_H-M   'P 1'
#
loop_
_entity.id
_entity.type
_entity.pdbx_description
1 polymer ?
#
loop_
_entity_poly.entity_id
_entity_poly.type
_entity_poly.pdbx_seq_one_letter_code
_entity_poly.pdbx_strand_id
1 'polypeptide(L)'
;EFVFSATYERVIYPARCRQGGEPGKTGRLTLDDGTAVVAKGDTVIPAGRKLVIEFPGGGGLGDPNKRDPEAKARDRELGYIK
;
A
#
# COMPACT_ATOMS: atom_id res chain seq x y z
N GLU A 1 -6.87 -16.04 18.89
CA GLU A 1 -6.24 -14.74 19.18
C GLU A 1 -4.74 -14.92 18.99
N PHE A 2 -4.02 -13.85 18.63
CA PHE A 2 -2.56 -13.85 18.55
C PHE A 2 -2.02 -12.43 18.72
N VAL A 3 -0.73 -12.28 19.02
CA VAL A 3 -0.03 -10.99 19.04
C VAL A 3 0.64 -10.77 17.70
N PHE A 4 0.47 -9.58 17.13
CA PHE A 4 1.17 -9.12 15.94
C PHE A 4 2.17 -8.01 16.32
N SER A 5 3.46 -8.32 16.20
CA SER A 5 4.55 -7.37 16.41
C SER A 5 4.88 -6.68 15.09
N ALA A 6 4.43 -5.44 14.93
CA ALA A 6 4.57 -4.71 13.69
C ALA A 6 5.86 -3.88 13.66
N THR A 7 6.62 -4.01 12.58
CA THR A 7 7.67 -3.06 12.15
C THR A 7 7.32 -2.47 10.79
N TYR A 8 6.04 -2.26 10.54
CA TYR A 8 5.50 -1.88 9.24
C TYR A 8 5.84 -0.43 8.87
N GLU A 9 6.12 -0.19 7.60
CA GLU A 9 6.67 1.07 7.11
C GLU A 9 5.76 1.75 6.09
N ARG A 10 6.03 3.04 5.84
CA ARG A 10 5.35 3.85 4.82
C ARG A 10 3.83 3.97 4.98
N VAL A 11 3.35 3.94 6.22
CA VAL A 11 1.93 4.16 6.56
C VAL A 11 1.56 5.65 6.63
N ILE A 12 2.53 6.51 6.92
CA ILE A 12 2.37 7.97 6.96
C ILE A 12 3.04 8.61 5.73
N TYR A 13 4.30 8.24 5.46
CA TYR A 13 5.09 8.82 4.38
C TYR A 13 5.30 7.80 3.24
N PRO A 14 4.71 8.01 2.05
CA PRO A 14 4.77 7.04 0.96
C PRO A 14 6.11 7.05 0.20
N ALA A 15 6.24 6.09 -0.73
CA ALA A 15 7.06 6.17 -1.95
C ALA A 15 7.37 7.59 -2.42
N ARG A 16 8.60 8.14 -2.32
CA ARG A 16 8.93 9.37 -3.06
C ARG A 16 9.11 9.04 -4.54
N CYS A 17 8.67 9.94 -5.40
CA CYS A 17 8.82 9.86 -6.84
C CYS A 17 10.13 10.50 -7.34
N ARG A 18 10.39 10.36 -8.63
CA ARG A 18 11.53 11.00 -9.31
C ARG A 18 11.16 11.45 -10.73
N GLN A 19 11.82 12.50 -11.21
CA GLN A 19 11.70 13.03 -12.58
C GLN A 19 10.24 13.31 -13.03
N GLY A 20 9.41 13.87 -12.16
CA GLY A 20 8.02 14.21 -12.48
C GLY A 20 7.00 13.07 -12.31
N GLY A 21 7.42 11.94 -11.74
CA GLY A 21 6.47 10.90 -11.30
C GLY A 21 5.65 11.30 -10.08
N GLU A 22 4.69 10.46 -9.72
CA GLU A 22 3.83 10.65 -8.54
C GLU A 22 4.27 9.77 -7.36
N PRO A 23 4.04 10.21 -6.10
CA PRO A 23 4.35 9.39 -4.94
C PRO A 23 3.55 8.08 -4.94
N GLY A 24 4.09 7.06 -4.28
CA GLY A 24 3.39 5.80 -4.10
C GLY A 24 2.18 5.92 -3.18
N LYS A 25 1.35 4.88 -3.10
CA LYS A 25 0.34 4.78 -2.04
C LYS A 25 1.00 4.46 -0.70
N THR A 26 0.44 4.97 0.39
CA THR A 26 0.80 4.52 1.73
C THR A 26 0.31 3.11 1.97
N GLY A 27 1.01 2.39 2.83
CA GLY A 27 0.53 1.12 3.34
C GLY A 27 -0.53 1.33 4.41
N ARG A 28 -1.27 0.27 4.75
CA ARG A 28 -2.28 0.31 5.81
C ARG A 28 -2.32 -1.02 6.57
N LEU A 29 -2.55 -0.93 7.87
CA LEU A 29 -2.82 -2.08 8.73
C LEU A 29 -4.17 -1.86 9.39
N THR A 30 -5.10 -2.77 9.14
CA THR A 30 -6.43 -2.73 9.75
C THR A 30 -6.93 -4.11 10.13
N LEU A 31 -8.00 -4.16 10.91
CA LEU A 31 -8.87 -5.33 10.96
C LEU A 31 -9.86 -5.30 9.78
N ASP A 32 -10.62 -6.36 9.61
CA ASP A 32 -11.62 -6.53 8.56
C ASP A 32 -12.85 -5.61 8.71
N ASP A 33 -13.06 -4.98 9.86
CA ASP A 33 -14.04 -3.88 10.03
C ASP A 33 -13.45 -2.49 9.76
N GLY A 34 -12.18 -2.41 9.39
CA GLY A 34 -11.49 -1.14 9.15
C GLY A 34 -10.87 -0.50 10.39
N THR A 35 -10.97 -1.11 11.57
CA THR A 35 -10.26 -0.67 12.80
C THR A 35 -8.77 -0.62 12.52
N ALA A 36 -8.13 0.52 12.80
CA ALA A 36 -6.70 0.69 12.57
C ALA A 36 -5.87 -0.18 13.54
N VAL A 37 -4.79 -0.77 13.02
CA VAL A 37 -3.77 -1.47 13.81
C VAL A 37 -2.49 -0.63 13.79
N VAL A 38 -1.83 -0.50 14.93
CA VAL A 38 -0.60 0.32 15.01
C VAL A 38 0.49 -0.31 14.15
N ALA A 39 1.16 0.52 13.35
CA ALA A 39 2.19 0.06 12.42
C ALA A 39 3.52 -0.30 13.09
N LYS A 40 3.70 0.13 14.34
CA LYS A 40 4.90 -0.06 15.15
C LYS A 40 4.51 -0.55 16.53
N GLY A 41 5.13 -1.65 16.96
CA GLY A 41 4.91 -2.27 18.27
C GLY A 41 3.93 -3.43 18.22
N ASP A 42 3.52 -3.89 19.40
CA ASP A 42 2.71 -5.09 19.56
C ASP A 42 1.22 -4.74 19.61
N THR A 43 0.41 -5.51 18.88
CA THR A 43 -1.06 -5.44 18.93
C THR A 43 -1.64 -6.83 19.11
N VAL A 44 -2.61 -6.98 20.03
CA VAL A 44 -3.38 -8.22 20.15
C VAL A 44 -4.47 -8.23 19.08
N ILE A 45 -4.49 -9.27 18.25
CA ILE A 45 -5.51 -9.50 17.23
C ILE A 45 -6.56 -10.47 17.77
N PRO A 46 -7.81 -10.03 17.99
CA PRO A 46 -8.84 -10.86 18.60
C PRO A 46 -9.16 -12.11 17.77
N ALA A 47 -9.59 -13.18 18.45
CA ALA A 47 -10.06 -14.38 17.78
C ALA A 47 -11.25 -14.08 16.83
N GLY A 48 -11.26 -14.72 15.66
CA GLY A 48 -12.34 -14.55 14.67
C GLY A 48 -12.26 -13.25 13.84
N ARG A 49 -11.29 -12.38 14.10
CA ARG A 49 -11.00 -11.19 13.26
C ARG A 49 -9.90 -11.51 12.25
N LYS A 50 -9.81 -10.71 11.20
CA LYS A 50 -8.73 -10.81 10.20
C LYS A 50 -7.87 -9.56 10.23
N LEU A 51 -6.56 -9.75 10.35
CA LEU A 51 -5.60 -8.69 10.09
C LEU A 51 -5.48 -8.50 8.57
N VAL A 52 -5.76 -7.29 8.11
CA VAL A 52 -5.62 -6.86 6.72
C VAL A 52 -4.37 -6.00 6.60
N ILE A 53 -3.48 -6.41 5.70
CA ILE A 53 -2.20 -5.75 5.44
C ILE A 53 -2.21 -5.26 4.00
N GLU A 54 -2.25 -3.94 3.81
CA GLU A 54 -2.18 -3.29 2.51
C GLU A 54 -0.76 -2.76 2.30
N PHE A 55 -0.01 -3.38 1.38
CA PHE A 55 1.37 -3.00 1.11
C PHE A 55 1.48 -1.65 0.40
N PRO A 56 2.46 -0.81 0.82
CA PRO A 56 2.68 0.47 0.18
C PRO A 56 3.10 0.28 -1.28
N GLY A 57 2.70 1.23 -2.13
CA GLY A 57 3.13 1.28 -3.52
C GLY A 57 4.53 1.88 -3.68
N GLY A 58 5.17 1.57 -4.81
CA GLY A 58 6.39 2.26 -5.26
C GLY A 58 6.09 3.70 -5.71
N GLY A 59 7.11 4.56 -5.65
CA GLY A 59 7.04 5.89 -6.26
C GLY A 59 7.28 5.83 -7.77
N GLY A 60 6.58 6.66 -8.54
CA GLY A 60 6.69 6.73 -9.98
C GLY A 60 8.00 7.37 -10.47
N LEU A 61 8.37 7.06 -11.71
CA LEU A 61 9.47 7.66 -12.46
C LEU A 61 8.93 8.25 -13.77
N GLY A 62 9.22 9.53 -14.01
CA GLY A 62 8.79 10.21 -15.24
C GLY A 62 7.34 10.71 -15.19
N ASP A 63 7.00 11.60 -16.12
CA ASP A 63 5.64 12.14 -16.30
C ASP A 63 4.65 11.02 -16.72
N PRO A 64 3.60 10.73 -15.91
CA PRO A 64 2.60 9.70 -16.23
C PRO A 64 1.90 9.90 -17.58
N ASN A 65 1.79 11.14 -18.05
CA ASN A 65 1.17 11.45 -19.34
C ASN A 65 2.01 10.98 -20.52
N LYS A 66 3.33 10.86 -20.33
CA LYS A 66 4.27 10.38 -21.36
C LYS A 66 4.44 8.86 -21.39
N ARG A 67 3.78 8.12 -20.48
CA ARG A 67 3.83 6.66 -20.47
C ARG A 67 3.16 6.11 -21.74
N ASP A 68 3.85 5.15 -22.37
CA ASP A 68 3.42 4.41 -23.55
C ASP A 68 1.96 3.92 -23.44
N PRO A 69 1.09 4.25 -24.42
CA PRO A 69 -0.30 3.79 -24.46
C PRO A 69 -0.47 2.27 -24.39
N GLU A 70 0.41 1.49 -25.02
CA GLU A 70 0.29 0.02 -25.01
C GLU A 70 0.61 -0.55 -23.62
N ALA A 71 1.63 0.00 -22.95
CA ALA A 71 1.92 -0.34 -21.57
C ALA A 71 0.75 0.01 -20.63
N LYS A 72 0.09 1.15 -20.84
CA LYS A 72 -1.12 1.52 -20.07
C LYS A 72 -2.28 0.57 -20.31
N ALA A 73 -2.50 0.12 -21.54
CA ALA A 73 -3.54 -0.85 -21.86
C ALA A 73 -3.30 -2.19 -21.17
N ARG A 74 -2.06 -2.70 -21.25
CA ARG A 74 -1.63 -3.91 -20.55
C ARG A 74 -1.79 -3.80 -19.05
N ASP A 75 -1.45 -2.66 -18.44
CA ASP A 75 -1.62 -2.46 -16.99
C ASP A 75 -3.10 -2.57 -16.56
N ARG A 76 -4.05 -2.15 -17.41
CA ARG A 76 -5.50 -2.33 -17.16
C ARG A 76 -5.94 -3.77 -17.31
N GLU A 77 -5.47 -4.45 -18.35
CA GLU A 77 -5.75 -5.88 -18.57
C GLU A 77 -5.26 -6.74 -17.40
N LEU A 78 -4.09 -6.41 -16.86
CA LEU A 78 -3.51 -7.08 -15.70
C LEU A 78 -4.10 -6.62 -14.35
N GLY A 79 -5.00 -5.63 -14.36
CA GLY A 79 -5.65 -5.11 -13.14
C GLY A 79 -4.76 -4.28 -12.22
N TYR A 80 -3.61 -3.81 -12.69
CA TYR A 80 -2.73 -2.91 -11.92
C TYR A 80 -3.28 -1.49 -11.83
N ILE A 81 -4.04 -1.07 -12.85
CA ILE A 81 -4.72 0.22 -12.91
C ILE A 81 -6.20 -0.07 -13.13
N LYS A 82 -7.06 0.57 -12.34
CA LYS A 82 -8.52 0.50 -12.47
C LYS A 82 -9.03 1.56 -13.42
#